data_AF-A0A1V5QNV8-F1
#
_entry.id   AF-A0A1V5QNV8-F1
#
_cell.length_a   1.000
_cell.length_b   1.000
_cell.length_c   1.000
_cell.angle_alpha   90.00
_cell.angle_beta   90.00
_cell.angle_gamma   90.00
#
_symmetry.space_group_name_H-M   'P 1'
#
loop_
_entity.id
_entity.type
_entity.pdbx_description
1 polymer ?
#
loop_
_entity_poly.entity_id
_entity_poly.type
_entity_poly.pdbx_seq_one_letter_code
_entity_poly.pdbx_strand_id
1 'polypeptide(L)'
;MRPFAFAPVVCCILAAQAPAPNDLTQAFNANAQSINQMLNALQFQEALAKAESMLPAEKPTLDGKDLNTLATSSANHRALVAIYKACANAAAASGNWEKAAEYLQKGAEAAKENHDTFKSLATQKAQDALDQMKAGRAQTQKQWDELRPQWVAKQDEYTKLQESLRAKSKRSKDEEATLAEVTEILPGIAADIKTNDDKLKQFDAVIANNEKVVTQVGEMTAELAKAQTKAEEEVSSMQEKIKIQKDEIEKFNTDQIAKNKKNRKFKIDGNKNWVEAVVADKANFEGKPTRDQATLLNRLLVLAPGNAKALAALENVKAGRNAFDPGKKPSRKVGR
;
A
#
# COMPACT_ATOMS: atom_id res chain seq x y z
N MET A 1 -24.25 19.49 36.86
CA MET A 1 -24.19 19.06 35.44
C MET A 1 -23.47 17.72 35.39
N ARG A 2 -23.93 16.76 34.59
CA ARG A 2 -23.31 15.41 34.53
C ARG A 2 -21.88 15.51 33.99
N PRO A 3 -20.91 14.80 34.56
CA PRO A 3 -19.56 14.77 34.02
C PRO A 3 -19.60 14.04 32.67
N PHE A 4 -19.25 14.75 31.60
CA PHE A 4 -18.89 14.12 30.35
C PHE A 4 -17.62 13.31 30.60
N ALA A 5 -17.74 12.00 30.63
CA ALA A 5 -16.60 11.09 30.60
C ALA A 5 -15.93 11.24 29.23
N PHE A 6 -14.95 12.13 29.14
CA PHE A 6 -14.01 12.17 28.02
C PHE A 6 -13.12 10.93 28.15
N ALA A 7 -13.40 9.91 27.34
CA ALA A 7 -12.44 8.85 27.10
C ALA A 7 -11.34 9.43 26.19
N PRO A 8 -10.08 9.53 26.64
CA PRO A 8 -8.99 9.90 25.76
C PRO A 8 -8.81 8.77 24.75
N VAL A 9 -9.18 9.01 23.50
CA VAL A 9 -8.81 8.12 22.39
C VAL A 9 -7.32 8.34 22.15
N VAL A 10 -6.50 7.60 22.89
CA VAL A 10 -5.09 7.43 22.56
C VAL A 10 -5.05 6.54 21.33
N CYS A 11 -4.80 7.13 20.16
CA CYS A 11 -4.38 6.38 18.98
C CYS A 11 -2.98 5.79 19.26
N CYS A 12 -2.92 4.66 19.96
CA CYS A 12 -1.74 3.85 20.06
C CYS A 12 -1.48 3.21 18.69
N ILE A 13 -0.61 3.84 17.89
CA ILE A 13 -0.17 3.33 16.58
C ILE A 13 0.76 2.10 16.71
N LEU A 14 1.08 1.62 17.93
CA LEU A 14 1.82 0.38 18.12
C LEU A 14 1.23 -0.46 19.26
N ALA A 15 0.44 -1.47 18.90
CA ALA A 15 0.34 -2.70 19.67
C ALA A 15 -0.02 -3.84 18.71
N ALA A 16 0.92 -4.77 18.53
CA ALA A 16 0.65 -6.06 17.92
C ALA A 16 -0.36 -6.84 18.77
N GLN A 17 -1.43 -7.34 18.13
CA GLN A 17 -1.89 -8.74 18.13
C GLN A 17 -3.41 -8.86 17.92
N ALA A 18 -3.77 -9.30 16.72
CA ALA A 18 -4.67 -10.44 16.48
C ALA A 18 -4.36 -10.93 15.04
N PRO A 19 -4.22 -12.24 14.77
CA PRO A 19 -4.09 -12.70 13.39
C PRO A 19 -5.42 -12.43 12.69
N ALA A 20 -5.40 -11.48 11.74
CA ALA A 20 -6.57 -11.20 10.92
C ALA A 20 -6.87 -12.40 10.01
N PRO A 21 -8.14 -12.68 9.70
CA PRO A 21 -8.49 -13.62 8.64
C PRO A 21 -7.87 -13.10 7.34
N ASN A 22 -6.98 -13.89 6.73
CA ASN A 22 -6.29 -13.61 5.47
C ASN A 22 -5.47 -12.30 5.44
N ASP A 23 -4.43 -12.20 6.27
CA ASP A 23 -3.39 -11.19 6.08
C ASP A 23 -2.66 -11.44 4.74
N LEU A 24 -3.08 -10.73 3.70
CA LEU A 24 -2.47 -10.81 2.37
C LEU A 24 -1.00 -10.39 2.41
N THR A 25 -0.62 -9.53 3.36
CA THR A 25 0.79 -9.14 3.58
C THR A 25 1.59 -10.35 4.02
N GLN A 26 1.09 -11.10 5.00
CA GLN A 26 1.73 -12.33 5.46
C GLN A 26 1.76 -13.39 4.36
N ALA A 27 0.65 -13.59 3.64
CA ALA A 27 0.58 -14.54 2.54
C ALA A 27 1.59 -14.23 1.42
N PHE A 28 1.70 -12.96 1.03
CA PHE A 28 2.69 -12.51 0.05
C PHE A 28 4.12 -12.72 0.55
N ASN A 29 4.43 -12.28 1.77
CA ASN A 29 5.78 -12.39 2.34
C ASN A 29 6.24 -13.85 2.48
N ALA A 30 5.34 -14.77 2.83
CA ALA A 30 5.64 -16.20 2.94
C ALA A 30 5.97 -16.85 1.59
N ASN A 31 5.48 -16.30 0.47
CA ASN A 31 5.59 -16.93 -0.85
C ASN A 31 6.52 -16.18 -1.81
N ALA A 32 6.80 -14.90 -1.59
CA ALA A 32 7.55 -14.05 -2.51
C ALA A 32 8.92 -14.63 -2.89
N GLN A 33 9.68 -15.13 -1.90
CA GLN A 33 10.98 -15.76 -2.17
C GLN A 33 10.85 -17.03 -3.02
N SER A 34 9.87 -17.87 -2.72
CA SER A 34 9.63 -19.12 -3.46
C SER A 34 9.22 -18.84 -4.91
N ILE A 35 8.38 -17.84 -5.15
CA ILE A 35 8.01 -17.41 -6.51
C ILE A 35 9.24 -16.91 -7.27
N ASN A 36 10.08 -16.08 -6.64
CA ASN A 36 11.31 -15.59 -7.27
C ASN A 36 12.30 -16.73 -7.58
N GLN A 37 12.41 -17.73 -6.71
CA GLN A 37 13.22 -18.93 -6.97
C GLN A 37 12.69 -19.72 -8.18
N MET A 38 11.38 -19.93 -8.27
CA MET A 38 10.77 -20.59 -9.44
C MET A 38 11.02 -19.81 -10.74
N LEU A 39 10.87 -18.49 -10.71
CA LEU A 39 11.20 -17.63 -11.86
C LEU A 39 12.67 -17.73 -12.27
N ASN A 40 13.59 -17.81 -11.30
CA ASN A 40 15.01 -17.97 -11.59
C ASN A 40 15.34 -19.37 -12.11
N ALA A 41 14.61 -20.39 -11.67
CA ALA A 41 14.70 -21.77 -12.13
C ALA A 41 13.96 -22.02 -13.46
N LEU A 42 13.42 -20.98 -14.11
CA LEU A 42 12.65 -21.05 -15.36
C LEU A 42 11.34 -21.86 -15.24
N GLN A 43 10.84 -22.06 -14.02
CA GLN A 43 9.56 -22.71 -13.68
C GLN A 43 8.42 -21.67 -13.71
N PHE A 44 8.23 -21.04 -14.88
CA PHE A 44 7.36 -19.86 -14.97
C PHE A 44 5.87 -20.19 -14.80
N GLN A 45 5.42 -21.37 -15.24
CA GLN A 45 4.03 -21.80 -15.09
C GLN A 45 3.72 -22.12 -13.62
N GLU A 46 4.64 -22.78 -12.93
CA GLU A 46 4.55 -23.09 -11.51
C GLU A 46 4.61 -21.81 -10.67
N ALA A 47 5.47 -20.85 -11.04
CA ALA A 47 5.51 -19.53 -10.43
C ALA A 47 4.18 -18.79 -10.60
N LEU A 48 3.56 -18.88 -11.79
CA LEU A 48 2.26 -18.26 -12.07
C LEU A 48 1.15 -18.91 -11.24
N ALA A 49 1.06 -20.24 -11.24
CA ALA A 49 0.07 -20.96 -10.44
C ALA A 49 0.21 -20.66 -8.94
N LYS A 50 1.45 -20.57 -8.44
CA LYS A 50 1.71 -20.18 -7.06
C LYS A 50 1.32 -18.73 -6.78
N ALA A 51 1.62 -17.81 -7.68
CA ALA A 51 1.20 -16.42 -7.55
C ALA A 51 -0.33 -16.28 -7.54
N GLU A 52 -1.01 -16.96 -8.46
CA GLU A 52 -2.48 -16.98 -8.56
C GLU A 52 -3.15 -17.60 -7.33
N SER A 53 -2.52 -18.60 -6.70
CA SER A 53 -3.05 -19.21 -5.48
C SER A 53 -3.14 -18.25 -4.28
N MET A 54 -2.42 -17.11 -4.33
CA MET A 54 -2.50 -16.06 -3.31
C MET A 54 -3.60 -15.04 -3.59
N LEU A 55 -4.20 -15.04 -4.79
CA LEU A 55 -5.27 -14.11 -5.09
C LEU A 55 -6.48 -14.44 -4.19
N PRO A 56 -7.00 -13.45 -3.46
CA PRO A 56 -8.18 -13.68 -2.64
C PRO A 56 -9.40 -13.90 -3.55
N ALA A 57 -10.33 -14.73 -3.08
CA ALA A 57 -11.59 -14.97 -3.79
C ALA A 57 -12.43 -13.69 -3.93
N GLU A 58 -12.37 -12.83 -2.91
CA GLU A 58 -13.01 -11.52 -2.90
C GLU A 58 -11.95 -10.44 -2.67
N LYS A 59 -12.12 -9.31 -3.34
CA LYS A 59 -11.26 -8.14 -3.12
C LYS A 59 -11.41 -7.69 -1.65
N PRO A 60 -10.30 -7.40 -0.94
CA PRO A 60 -10.37 -6.84 0.40
C PRO A 60 -11.12 -5.51 0.38
N THR A 61 -11.84 -5.19 1.45
CA THR A 61 -12.50 -3.90 1.63
C THR A 61 -11.63 -2.96 2.46
N LEU A 62 -11.65 -1.67 2.14
CA LEU A 62 -11.03 -0.64 3.00
C LEU A 62 -11.95 -0.33 4.18
N ASP A 63 -11.44 -0.52 5.40
CA ASP A 63 -12.19 -0.27 6.64
C ASP A 63 -11.90 1.14 7.17
N GLY A 64 -12.81 2.05 6.86
CA GLY A 64 -12.77 3.43 7.29
C GLY A 64 -13.29 3.72 8.69
N LYS A 65 -13.48 2.74 9.58
CA LYS A 65 -14.03 2.99 10.93
C LYS A 65 -13.17 4.00 11.70
N ASP A 66 -11.87 3.75 11.80
CA ASP A 66 -10.88 4.65 12.37
C ASP A 66 -9.58 4.63 11.58
N LEU A 67 -8.60 5.46 11.97
CA LEU A 67 -7.32 5.56 11.26
C LEU A 67 -6.51 4.25 11.32
N ASN A 68 -6.66 3.45 12.37
CA ASN A 68 -5.93 2.20 12.54
C ASN A 68 -6.51 1.08 11.67
N THR A 69 -7.84 0.96 11.62
CA THR A 69 -8.52 0.03 10.71
C THR A 69 -8.25 0.39 9.24
N LEU A 70 -8.19 1.70 8.93
CA LEU A 70 -7.90 2.19 7.59
C LEU A 70 -6.44 1.89 7.18
N ALA A 71 -5.48 2.11 8.08
CA ALA A 71 -4.08 1.78 7.82
C ALA A 71 -3.88 0.26 7.61
N THR A 72 -4.53 -0.57 8.42
CA THR A 72 -4.45 -2.03 8.34
C THR A 72 -5.07 -2.56 7.04
N SER A 73 -6.28 -2.12 6.71
CA SER A 73 -6.94 -2.51 5.46
C SER A 73 -6.23 -1.97 4.21
N SER A 74 -5.59 -0.80 4.30
CA SER A 74 -4.70 -0.27 3.26
C SER A 74 -3.44 -1.11 3.06
N ALA A 75 -2.88 -1.70 4.12
CA ALA A 75 -1.76 -2.64 4.00
C ALA A 75 -2.17 -3.89 3.19
N ASN A 76 -3.35 -4.46 3.45
CA ASN A 76 -3.89 -5.57 2.67
C ASN A 76 -4.11 -5.20 1.19
N HIS A 77 -4.54 -3.97 0.89
CA HIS A 77 -4.64 -3.49 -0.49
C HIS A 77 -3.27 -3.42 -1.17
N ARG A 78 -2.25 -2.90 -0.48
CA ARG A 78 -0.88 -2.88 -1.02
C ARG A 78 -0.35 -4.29 -1.27
N ALA A 79 -0.66 -5.24 -0.39
CA ALA A 79 -0.33 -6.64 -0.60
C ALA A 79 -1.05 -7.24 -1.82
N LEU A 80 -2.33 -6.92 -2.04
CA LEU A 80 -3.04 -7.32 -3.25
C LEU A 80 -2.39 -6.79 -4.53
N VAL A 81 -1.97 -5.52 -4.54
CA VAL A 81 -1.20 -4.93 -5.67
C VAL A 81 0.09 -5.71 -5.92
N ALA A 82 0.81 -6.07 -4.85
CA ALA A 82 2.04 -6.86 -4.96
C ALA A 82 1.79 -8.29 -5.48
N ILE A 83 0.69 -8.93 -5.08
CA ILE A 83 0.27 -10.24 -5.60
C ILE A 83 -0.06 -10.13 -7.09
N TYR A 84 -0.84 -9.14 -7.52
CA TYR A 84 -1.11 -8.90 -8.94
C TYR A 84 0.17 -8.70 -9.74
N LYS A 85 1.12 -7.95 -9.20
CA LYS A 85 2.44 -7.78 -9.83
C LYS A 85 3.22 -9.09 -9.93
N ALA A 86 3.18 -9.95 -8.91
CA ALA A 86 3.80 -11.27 -8.97
C ALA A 86 3.16 -12.14 -10.07
N CYS A 87 1.82 -12.15 -10.17
CA CYS A 87 1.09 -12.82 -11.24
C CYS A 87 1.49 -12.26 -12.62
N ALA A 88 1.55 -10.94 -12.77
CA ALA A 88 1.96 -10.28 -14.00
C ALA A 88 3.38 -10.66 -14.43
N ASN A 89 4.34 -10.63 -13.50
CA ASN A 89 5.73 -11.00 -13.78
C ASN A 89 5.85 -12.46 -14.22
N ALA A 90 5.12 -13.37 -13.55
CA ALA A 90 5.12 -14.78 -13.91
C ALA A 90 4.44 -15.04 -15.25
N ALA A 91 3.28 -14.41 -15.51
CA ALA A 91 2.57 -14.50 -16.78
C ALA A 91 3.40 -13.93 -17.95
N ALA A 92 4.09 -12.81 -17.73
CA ALA A 92 4.99 -12.23 -18.72
C ALA A 92 6.17 -13.16 -19.04
N ALA A 93 6.75 -13.77 -18.00
CA ALA A 93 7.85 -14.73 -18.16
C ALA A 93 7.40 -16.02 -18.86
N SER A 94 6.15 -16.45 -18.63
CA SER A 94 5.53 -17.57 -19.34
C SER A 94 5.00 -17.19 -20.73
N GLY A 95 5.30 -15.98 -21.23
CA GLY A 95 4.93 -15.53 -22.57
C GLY A 95 3.48 -15.06 -22.73
N ASN A 96 2.67 -15.09 -21.67
CA ASN A 96 1.27 -14.70 -21.69
C ASN A 96 1.13 -13.20 -21.36
N TRP A 97 1.56 -12.36 -22.29
CA TRP A 97 1.65 -10.91 -22.10
C TRP A 97 0.27 -10.27 -21.93
N GLU A 98 -0.75 -10.77 -22.61
CA GLU A 98 -2.12 -10.31 -22.46
C GLU A 98 -2.64 -10.55 -21.03
N LYS A 99 -2.39 -11.74 -20.48
CA LYS A 99 -2.73 -12.03 -19.08
C LYS A 99 -1.90 -11.21 -18.09
N ALA A 100 -0.62 -10.95 -18.41
CA ALA A 100 0.21 -10.05 -17.61
C ALA A 100 -0.35 -8.63 -17.57
N ALA A 101 -0.79 -8.10 -18.71
CA ALA A 101 -1.45 -6.80 -18.79
C ALA A 101 -2.75 -6.75 -17.98
N GLU A 102 -3.57 -7.81 -18.02
CA GLU A 102 -4.77 -7.92 -17.19
C GLU A 102 -4.45 -7.85 -15.69
N TYR A 103 -3.43 -8.57 -15.23
CA TYR A 103 -3.01 -8.52 -13.84
C TYR A 103 -2.48 -7.13 -13.43
N LEU A 104 -1.68 -6.49 -14.28
CA LEU A 104 -1.21 -5.13 -14.02
C LEU A 104 -2.37 -4.13 -13.96
N GLN A 105 -3.38 -4.28 -14.82
CA GLN A 105 -4.56 -3.42 -14.80
C GLN A 105 -5.34 -3.58 -13.49
N LYS A 106 -5.60 -4.82 -13.06
CA LYS A 106 -6.23 -5.08 -11.75
C LYS A 106 -5.41 -4.52 -10.59
N GLY A 107 -4.08 -4.60 -10.69
CA GLY A 107 -3.15 -3.99 -9.74
C GLY A 107 -3.26 -2.47 -9.69
N ALA A 108 -3.30 -1.81 -10.85
CA ALA A 108 -3.46 -0.36 -10.96
C ALA A 108 -4.81 0.12 -10.41
N GLU A 109 -5.90 -0.59 -10.71
CA GLU A 109 -7.23 -0.33 -10.16
C GLU A 109 -7.25 -0.45 -8.63
N ALA A 110 -6.62 -1.50 -8.08
CA ALA A 110 -6.49 -1.69 -6.63
C ALA A 110 -5.61 -0.60 -5.97
N ALA A 111 -4.53 -0.17 -6.62
CA ALA A 111 -3.67 0.90 -6.12
C ALA A 111 -4.40 2.25 -6.11
N LYS A 112 -5.14 2.55 -7.18
CA LYS A 112 -5.96 3.75 -7.29
C LYS A 112 -7.04 3.81 -6.22
N GLU A 113 -7.82 2.73 -6.06
CA GLU A 113 -8.85 2.67 -5.01
C GLU A 113 -8.25 2.89 -3.62
N ASN A 114 -7.12 2.25 -3.33
CA ASN A 114 -6.43 2.43 -2.05
C ASN A 114 -5.98 3.88 -1.83
N HIS A 115 -5.37 4.51 -2.83
CA HIS A 115 -4.97 5.92 -2.74
C HIS A 115 -6.19 6.84 -2.55
N ASP A 116 -7.20 6.73 -3.40
CA ASP A 116 -8.36 7.64 -3.41
C ASP A 116 -9.16 7.52 -2.10
N THR A 117 -9.44 6.30 -1.65
CA THR A 117 -10.17 6.07 -0.41
C THR A 117 -9.35 6.43 0.83
N PHE A 118 -8.06 6.08 0.88
CA PHE A 118 -7.20 6.45 2.01
C PHE A 118 -7.09 7.97 2.11
N LYS A 119 -6.81 8.66 1.00
CA LYS A 119 -6.73 10.12 0.96
C LYS A 119 -8.01 10.77 1.47
N SER A 120 -9.17 10.31 0.99
CA SER A 120 -10.47 10.86 1.39
C SER A 120 -10.74 10.67 2.88
N LEU A 121 -10.57 9.46 3.40
CA LEU A 121 -10.97 9.13 4.77
C LEU A 121 -9.92 9.52 5.81
N ALA A 122 -8.63 9.30 5.54
CA ALA A 122 -7.57 9.54 6.51
C ALA A 122 -7.34 11.04 6.74
N THR A 123 -7.31 11.83 5.66
CA THR A 123 -7.07 13.28 5.76
C THR A 123 -8.15 13.95 6.59
N GLN A 124 -9.42 13.63 6.30
CA GLN A 124 -10.55 14.19 7.05
C GLN A 124 -10.51 13.77 8.52
N LYS A 125 -10.36 12.47 8.81
CA LYS A 125 -10.38 11.97 10.20
C LYS A 125 -9.23 12.52 11.04
N ALA A 126 -8.03 12.62 10.46
CA ALA A 126 -6.88 13.19 11.18
C ALA A 126 -7.08 14.68 11.47
N GLN A 127 -7.64 15.43 10.51
CA GLN A 127 -7.94 16.84 10.69
C GLN A 127 -9.07 17.07 11.71
N ASP A 128 -10.17 16.33 11.61
CA ASP A 128 -11.30 16.43 12.55
C ASP A 128 -10.86 16.14 13.99
N ALA A 129 -10.00 15.13 14.20
CA ALA A 129 -9.45 14.80 15.50
C ALA A 129 -8.53 15.91 16.05
N LEU A 130 -7.74 16.56 15.19
CA LEU A 130 -6.91 17.70 15.58
C LEU A 130 -7.76 18.91 15.96
N ASP A 131 -8.76 19.24 15.15
CA ASP A 131 -9.63 20.40 15.35
C ASP A 131 -10.49 20.23 16.61
N GLN A 132 -10.98 19.03 16.89
CA GLN A 132 -11.70 18.72 18.12
C GLN A 132 -10.84 18.99 19.36
N MET A 133 -9.56 18.61 19.34
CA MET A 133 -8.64 18.85 20.46
C MET A 133 -8.29 20.32 20.62
N LYS A 134 -8.08 21.05 19.51
CA LYS A 134 -7.87 22.51 19.51
C LYS A 134 -9.09 23.25 20.08
N ALA A 135 -10.29 22.85 19.69
CA ALA A 135 -11.53 23.42 20.23
C ALA A 135 -11.68 23.16 21.74
N GLY A 136 -11.43 21.92 22.20
CA GLY A 136 -11.48 21.56 23.62
C GLY A 136 -10.45 22.32 24.47
N ARG A 137 -9.22 22.47 23.94
CA ARG A 137 -8.18 23.30 24.54
C ARG A 137 -8.63 24.75 24.66
N ALA A 138 -9.15 25.34 23.59
CA ALA A 138 -9.60 26.74 23.59
C ALA A 138 -10.74 26.97 24.59
N GLN A 139 -11.68 26.03 24.71
CA GLN A 139 -12.74 26.10 25.71
C GLN A 139 -12.20 26.02 27.14
N THR A 140 -11.28 25.11 27.40
CA THR A 140 -10.63 24.96 28.73
C THR A 140 -9.80 26.19 29.07
N GLN A 141 -9.12 26.78 28.09
CA GLN A 141 -8.36 28.02 28.26
C GLN A 141 -9.27 29.17 28.68
N LYS A 142 -10.43 29.34 28.03
CA LYS A 142 -11.42 30.36 28.44
C LYS A 142 -11.86 30.19 29.88
N GLN A 143 -12.19 28.97 30.30
CA GLN A 143 -12.56 28.69 31.69
C GLN A 143 -11.43 29.01 32.68
N TRP A 144 -10.19 28.72 32.30
CA TRP A 144 -9.03 29.03 33.12
C TRP A 144 -8.79 30.55 33.20
N ASP A 145 -8.89 31.27 32.09
CA ASP A 145 -8.74 32.73 32.03
C ASP A 145 -9.83 33.46 32.82
N GLU A 146 -11.04 32.90 32.89
CA GLU A 146 -12.15 33.42 33.71
C GLU A 146 -11.97 33.16 35.21
N LEU A 147 -11.55 31.94 35.59
CA LEU A 147 -11.44 31.54 36.99
C LEU A 147 -10.16 32.06 37.67
N ARG A 148 -9.05 32.16 36.93
CA ARG A 148 -7.74 32.47 37.53
C ARG A 148 -7.70 33.85 38.20
N PRO A 149 -8.22 34.94 37.58
CA PRO A 149 -8.26 36.24 38.24
C PRO A 149 -9.12 36.21 39.52
N GLN A 150 -10.23 35.46 39.51
CA GLN A 150 -11.10 35.31 40.69
C GLN A 150 -10.38 34.59 41.83
N TRP A 151 -9.65 33.52 41.51
CA TRP A 151 -8.83 32.81 42.48
C TRP A 151 -7.76 33.71 43.10
N VAL A 152 -7.02 34.45 42.28
CA VAL A 152 -5.99 35.40 42.74
C VAL A 152 -6.60 36.49 43.62
N ALA A 153 -7.73 37.07 43.23
CA ALA A 153 -8.43 38.08 44.01
C ALA A 153 -8.91 37.52 45.36
N LYS A 154 -9.48 36.32 45.39
CA LYS A 154 -9.93 35.66 46.63
C LYS A 154 -8.78 35.26 47.54
N GLN A 155 -7.64 34.89 46.98
CA GLN A 155 -6.43 34.61 47.75
C GLN A 155 -5.85 35.88 48.40
N ASP A 156 -5.87 37.01 47.67
CA ASP A 156 -5.49 38.32 48.21
C ASP A 156 -6.47 38.79 49.31
N GLU A 157 -7.78 38.64 49.09
CA GLU A 157 -8.83 38.92 50.08
C GLU A 157 -8.63 38.10 51.36
N TYR A 158 -8.40 36.78 51.23
CA TYR A 158 -8.10 35.88 52.35
C TYR A 158 -6.88 36.34 53.15
N THR A 159 -5.80 36.69 52.45
CA THR A 159 -4.54 37.13 53.08
C THR A 159 -4.73 38.43 53.84
N LYS A 160 -5.36 39.43 53.22
CA LYS A 160 -5.66 40.73 53.85
C LYS A 160 -6.60 40.60 55.05
N LEU A 161 -7.65 39.78 54.96
CA LEU A 161 -8.56 39.48 56.08
C LEU A 161 -7.81 38.83 57.24
N GLN A 162 -6.96 37.83 56.96
CA GLN A 162 -6.15 37.20 58.00
C GLN A 162 -5.21 38.19 58.69
N GLU A 163 -4.52 39.05 57.94
CA GLU A 163 -3.60 40.05 58.48
C GLU A 163 -4.34 41.09 59.34
N SER A 164 -5.46 41.63 58.85
CA SER A 164 -6.32 42.56 59.58
C SER A 164 -6.82 41.96 60.90
N LEU A 165 -7.33 40.73 60.88
CA LEU A 165 -7.87 40.03 62.05
C LEU A 165 -6.79 39.64 63.07
N ARG A 166 -5.53 39.50 62.65
CA ARG A 166 -4.38 39.31 63.56
C ARG A 166 -3.93 40.61 64.20
N ALA A 167 -4.07 41.75 63.53
CA ALA A 167 -3.64 43.05 64.02
C ALA A 167 -4.63 43.70 65.02
N LYS A 168 -5.91 43.30 65.02
CA LYS A 168 -6.97 43.89 65.86
C LYS A 168 -7.14 43.16 67.20
N SER A 169 -7.36 43.93 68.28
CA SER A 169 -7.69 43.41 69.62
C SER A 169 -9.15 42.99 69.80
N LYS A 170 -10.06 43.45 68.92
CA LYS A 170 -11.48 43.08 68.92
C LYS A 170 -11.97 42.92 67.48
N ARG A 171 -12.57 41.77 67.17
CA ARG A 171 -13.03 41.38 65.81
C ARG A 171 -14.50 41.74 65.61
N SER A 172 -14.87 42.16 64.41
CA SER A 172 -16.29 42.32 64.06
C SER A 172 -16.87 40.97 63.63
N LYS A 173 -18.17 40.76 63.88
CA LYS A 173 -18.87 39.54 63.43
C LYS A 173 -18.88 39.42 61.90
N ASP A 174 -18.93 40.56 61.19
CA ASP A 174 -18.97 40.59 59.73
C ASP A 174 -17.63 40.15 59.13
N GLU A 175 -16.49 40.58 59.70
CA GLU A 175 -15.16 40.17 59.25
C GLU A 175 -14.90 38.67 59.49
N GLU A 176 -15.40 38.11 60.60
CA GLU A 176 -15.33 36.67 60.87
C GLU A 176 -16.21 35.86 59.92
N ALA A 177 -17.40 36.37 59.57
CA ALA A 177 -18.29 35.75 58.59
C ALA A 177 -17.68 35.75 57.19
N THR A 178 -17.11 36.87 56.72
CA THR A 178 -16.43 36.95 55.42
C THR A 178 -15.21 36.01 55.37
N LEU A 179 -14.41 35.94 56.45
CA LEU A 179 -13.28 35.01 56.50
C LEU A 179 -13.75 33.55 56.38
N ALA A 180 -14.85 33.17 57.04
CA ALA A 180 -15.40 31.83 56.96
C ALA A 180 -15.86 31.50 55.52
N GLU A 181 -16.58 32.41 54.87
CA GLU A 181 -17.02 32.27 53.48
C GLU A 181 -15.84 32.10 52.51
N VAL A 182 -14.82 32.96 52.60
CA VAL A 182 -13.63 32.87 51.74
C VAL A 182 -12.86 31.56 52.01
N THR A 183 -12.78 31.12 53.27
CA THR A 183 -12.12 29.86 53.65
C THR A 183 -12.84 28.64 53.06
N GLU A 184 -14.17 28.69 52.94
CA GLU A 184 -14.98 27.62 52.36
C GLU A 184 -14.85 27.56 50.82
N ILE A 185 -14.89 28.71 50.14
CA ILE A 185 -14.96 28.76 48.66
C ILE A 185 -13.58 28.62 48.01
N LEU A 186 -12.52 29.17 48.61
CA LEU A 186 -11.18 29.24 48.01
C LEU A 186 -10.59 27.88 47.59
N PRO A 187 -10.71 26.79 48.39
CA PRO A 187 -10.23 25.46 47.99
C PRO A 187 -10.92 24.91 46.73
N GLY A 188 -12.22 25.19 46.55
CA GLY A 188 -12.99 24.76 45.38
C GLY A 188 -12.47 25.41 44.10
N ILE A 189 -12.30 26.74 44.11
CA ILE A 189 -11.73 27.48 42.98
C ILE A 189 -10.29 27.00 42.69
N ALA A 190 -9.47 26.77 43.72
CA ALA A 190 -8.12 26.27 43.55
C ALA A 190 -8.09 24.87 42.87
N ALA A 191 -9.01 23.98 43.24
CA ALA A 191 -9.15 22.66 42.64
C ALA A 191 -9.57 22.74 41.16
N ASP A 192 -10.48 23.65 40.81
CA ASP A 192 -10.92 23.88 39.43
C ASP A 192 -9.78 24.45 38.57
N ILE A 193 -9.00 25.40 39.09
CA ILE A 193 -7.80 25.93 38.40
C ILE A 193 -6.80 24.84 38.12
N LYS A 194 -6.47 24.02 39.13
CA LYS A 194 -5.53 22.91 38.96
C LYS A 194 -6.04 21.90 37.93
N THR A 195 -7.32 21.56 37.99
CA THR A 195 -7.96 20.66 37.02
C THR A 195 -7.86 21.19 35.59
N ASN A 196 -8.10 22.48 35.39
CA ASN A 196 -7.99 23.10 34.08
C ASN A 196 -6.53 23.20 33.60
N ASP A 197 -5.58 23.50 34.48
CA ASP A 197 -4.15 23.50 34.16
C ASP A 197 -3.66 22.11 33.71
N ASP A 198 -4.06 21.06 34.42
CA ASP A 198 -3.74 19.68 34.07
C ASP A 198 -4.38 19.27 32.73
N LYS A 199 -5.64 19.66 32.48
CA LYS A 199 -6.31 19.44 31.19
C LYS A 199 -5.63 20.18 30.04
N LEU A 200 -5.20 21.43 30.24
CA LEU A 200 -4.49 22.20 29.20
C LEU A 200 -3.20 21.50 28.78
N LYS A 201 -2.41 21.01 29.75
CA LYS A 201 -1.20 20.21 29.47
C LYS A 201 -1.52 18.92 28.71
N GLN A 202 -2.61 18.23 29.07
CA GLN A 202 -3.06 17.05 28.35
C GLN A 202 -3.46 17.39 26.90
N PHE A 203 -4.21 18.47 26.69
CA PHE A 203 -4.55 18.94 25.35
C PHE A 203 -3.32 19.29 24.53
N ASP A 204 -2.35 20.01 25.08
CA ASP A 204 -1.11 20.35 24.38
C ASP A 204 -0.35 19.10 23.92
N ALA A 205 -0.24 18.08 24.79
CA ALA A 205 0.40 16.82 24.44
C ALA A 205 -0.36 16.06 23.33
N VAL A 206 -1.69 16.01 23.40
CA VAL A 206 -2.53 15.32 22.40
C VAL A 206 -2.55 16.07 21.07
N ILE A 207 -2.60 17.40 21.08
CA ILE A 207 -2.51 18.23 19.87
C ILE A 207 -1.19 17.99 19.16
N ALA A 208 -0.07 18.02 19.89
CA ALA A 208 1.25 17.73 19.32
C ALA A 208 1.33 16.32 18.71
N ASN A 209 0.65 15.33 19.29
CA ASN A 209 0.55 14.00 18.72
C ASN A 209 -0.32 13.97 17.45
N ASN A 210 -1.49 14.62 17.47
CA ASN A 210 -2.40 14.67 16.33
C ASN A 210 -1.78 15.42 15.14
N GLU A 211 -0.98 16.46 15.37
CA GLU A 211 -0.23 17.14 14.31
C GLU A 211 0.76 16.19 13.62
N LYS A 212 1.45 15.33 14.38
CA LYS A 212 2.30 14.28 13.80
C LYS A 212 1.49 13.28 12.98
N VAL A 213 0.32 12.88 13.47
CA VAL A 213 -0.59 11.96 12.74
C VAL A 213 -1.04 12.58 11.42
N VAL A 214 -1.39 13.86 11.39
CA VAL A 214 -1.73 14.58 10.15
C VAL A 214 -0.56 14.55 9.16
N THR A 215 0.67 14.81 9.62
CA THR A 215 1.87 14.71 8.77
C THR A 215 2.05 13.30 8.22
N GLN A 216 1.96 12.26 9.07
CA GLN A 216 2.09 10.86 8.66
C GLN A 216 1.02 10.44 7.64
N VAL A 217 -0.22 10.91 7.80
CA VAL A 217 -1.29 10.68 6.83
C VAL A 217 -0.96 11.33 5.49
N GLY A 218 -0.40 12.53 5.50
CA GLY A 218 0.09 13.22 4.29
C GLY A 218 1.20 12.44 3.58
N GLU A 219 2.19 11.95 4.32
CA GLU A 219 3.28 11.12 3.79
C GLU A 219 2.75 9.81 3.19
N MET A 220 1.89 9.09 3.92
CA MET A 220 1.29 7.84 3.43
C MET A 220 0.44 8.07 2.17
N THR A 221 -0.32 9.17 2.12
CA THR A 221 -1.08 9.55 0.92
C THR A 221 -0.15 9.77 -0.29
N ALA A 222 0.98 10.46 -0.09
CA ALA A 222 1.96 10.69 -1.16
C ALA A 222 2.63 9.39 -1.64
N GLU A 223 2.94 8.46 -0.73
CA GLU A 223 3.49 7.15 -1.09
C GLU A 223 2.47 6.30 -1.86
N LEU A 224 1.19 6.33 -1.47
CA LEU A 224 0.12 5.66 -2.22
C LEU A 224 -0.07 6.25 -3.62
N ALA A 225 0.05 7.58 -3.77
CA ALA A 225 0.00 8.23 -5.07
C ALA A 225 1.16 7.78 -5.98
N LYS A 226 2.40 7.72 -5.46
CA LYS A 226 3.55 7.19 -6.21
C LYS A 226 3.35 5.74 -6.64
N ALA A 227 2.80 4.91 -5.74
CA ALA A 227 2.49 3.51 -6.05
C ALA A 227 1.42 3.38 -7.14
N GLN A 228 0.39 4.23 -7.13
CA GLN A 228 -0.61 4.30 -8.18
C GLN A 228 0.03 4.66 -9.53
N THR A 229 0.79 5.75 -9.61
CA THR A 229 1.46 6.18 -10.85
C THR A 229 2.36 5.08 -11.41
N LYS A 230 3.16 4.44 -10.55
CA LYS A 230 4.02 3.33 -10.96
C LYS A 230 3.21 2.14 -11.53
N ALA A 231 2.07 1.82 -10.94
CA ALA A 231 1.22 0.74 -11.45
C ALA A 231 0.64 1.09 -12.83
N GLU A 232 0.24 2.34 -13.06
CA GLU A 232 -0.25 2.85 -14.36
C GLU A 232 0.85 2.85 -15.43
N GLU A 233 2.09 3.21 -15.06
CA GLU A 233 3.26 3.13 -15.95
C GLU A 233 3.57 1.67 -16.35
N GLU A 234 3.47 0.72 -15.42
CA GLU A 234 3.68 -0.70 -15.68
C GLU A 234 2.63 -1.26 -16.64
N VAL A 235 1.35 -0.86 -16.50
CA VAL A 235 0.27 -1.17 -17.46
C VAL A 235 0.61 -0.64 -18.85
N SER A 236 0.95 0.64 -18.94
CA SER A 236 1.27 1.30 -20.21
C SER A 236 2.46 0.64 -20.91
N SER A 237 3.52 0.31 -20.15
CA SER A 237 4.70 -0.37 -20.68
C SER A 237 4.36 -1.76 -21.24
N MET A 238 3.53 -2.54 -20.55
CA MET A 238 3.13 -3.86 -21.02
C MET A 238 2.23 -3.77 -22.27
N GLN A 239 1.29 -2.84 -22.28
CA GLN A 239 0.42 -2.61 -23.44
C GLN A 239 1.22 -2.19 -24.67
N GLU A 240 2.22 -1.32 -24.51
CA GLU A 240 3.09 -0.92 -25.62
C GLU A 240 3.91 -2.10 -26.15
N LYS A 241 4.44 -2.98 -25.28
CA LYS A 241 5.12 -4.22 -25.73
C LYS A 241 4.21 -5.12 -26.56
N ILE A 242 2.96 -5.29 -26.13
CA ILE A 242 1.97 -6.09 -26.88
C ILE A 242 1.68 -5.43 -28.23
N LYS A 243 1.52 -4.10 -28.26
CA LYS A 243 1.26 -3.34 -29.48
C LYS A 243 2.42 -3.44 -30.46
N ILE A 244 3.66 -3.18 -30.04
CA ILE A 244 4.86 -3.30 -30.87
C ILE A 244 4.94 -4.68 -31.53
N GLN A 245 4.71 -5.75 -30.77
CA GLN A 245 4.75 -7.09 -31.35
C GLN A 245 3.63 -7.35 -32.36
N LYS A 246 2.42 -6.83 -32.10
CA LYS A 246 1.32 -6.92 -33.08
C LYS A 246 1.68 -6.19 -34.37
N ASP A 247 2.26 -5.01 -34.27
CA ASP A 247 2.71 -4.20 -35.41
C ASP A 247 3.84 -4.93 -36.19
N GLU A 248 4.79 -5.58 -35.49
CA GLU A 248 5.84 -6.40 -36.10
C GLU A 248 5.27 -7.59 -36.90
N ILE A 249 4.30 -8.30 -36.31
CA ILE A 249 3.62 -9.43 -36.96
C ILE A 249 2.84 -8.93 -38.18
N GLU A 250 2.10 -7.83 -38.08
CA GLU A 250 1.33 -7.25 -39.19
C GLU A 250 2.24 -6.83 -40.34
N LYS A 251 3.35 -6.16 -40.04
CA LYS A 251 4.35 -5.76 -41.03
C LYS A 251 4.93 -6.98 -41.74
N PHE A 252 5.34 -8.00 -40.98
CA PHE A 252 5.84 -9.25 -41.54
C PHE A 252 4.82 -9.91 -42.48
N ASN A 253 3.55 -9.97 -42.07
CA ASN A 253 2.49 -10.54 -42.89
C ASN A 253 2.30 -9.78 -44.19
N THR A 254 2.30 -8.45 -44.13
CA THR A 254 2.21 -7.57 -45.30
C THR A 254 3.34 -7.86 -46.29
N ASP A 255 4.58 -7.97 -45.81
CA ASP A 255 5.74 -8.29 -46.62
C ASP A 255 5.66 -9.69 -47.25
N GLN A 256 5.18 -10.68 -46.51
CA GLN A 256 4.99 -12.05 -47.02
C GLN A 256 3.89 -12.10 -48.10
N ILE A 257 2.78 -11.38 -47.92
CA ILE A 257 1.72 -11.26 -48.93
C ILE A 257 2.28 -10.64 -50.21
N ALA A 258 3.04 -9.55 -50.10
CA ALA A 258 3.63 -8.86 -51.24
C ALA A 258 4.57 -9.77 -52.04
N LYS A 259 5.45 -10.52 -51.36
CA LYS A 259 6.39 -11.47 -51.98
C LYS A 259 5.69 -12.65 -52.64
N ASN A 260 4.63 -13.18 -52.01
CA ASN A 260 3.95 -14.39 -52.45
C ASN A 260 2.69 -14.14 -53.29
N LYS A 261 2.44 -12.90 -53.73
CA LYS A 261 1.26 -12.46 -54.51
C LYS A 261 0.99 -13.30 -55.77
N LYS A 262 2.02 -13.97 -56.33
CA LYS A 262 1.90 -14.86 -57.50
C LYS A 262 1.46 -16.30 -57.14
N ASN A 263 1.60 -16.71 -55.88
CA ASN A 263 1.37 -18.08 -55.42
C ASN A 263 0.02 -18.20 -54.71
N ARG A 264 -1.07 -18.39 -55.48
CA ARG A 264 -2.48 -18.42 -55.00
C ARG A 264 -2.79 -19.51 -53.94
N LYS A 265 -1.86 -20.44 -53.67
CA LYS A 265 -1.99 -21.50 -52.66
C LYS A 265 -1.36 -21.16 -51.30
N PHE A 266 -0.71 -20.00 -51.16
CA PHE A 266 -0.06 -19.62 -49.91
C PHE A 266 -1.10 -19.11 -48.89
N LYS A 267 -1.44 -19.94 -47.90
CA LYS A 267 -2.27 -19.54 -46.76
C LYS A 267 -1.35 -19.01 -45.66
N ILE A 268 -1.49 -17.74 -45.31
CA ILE A 268 -0.72 -17.11 -44.23
C ILE A 268 -1.47 -17.30 -42.93
N ASP A 269 -0.83 -17.99 -41.98
CA ASP A 269 -1.19 -17.94 -40.57
C ASP A 269 -0.18 -16.99 -39.92
N GLY A 270 -0.58 -15.73 -39.78
CA GLY A 270 0.35 -14.63 -39.57
C GLY A 270 1.25 -14.80 -38.33
N ASN A 271 0.68 -15.35 -37.25
CA ASN A 271 1.46 -15.66 -36.06
C ASN A 271 2.40 -16.84 -36.28
N LYS A 272 1.92 -17.95 -36.86
CA LYS A 272 2.75 -19.14 -37.06
C LYS A 272 3.92 -18.88 -37.99
N ASN A 273 3.68 -18.22 -39.12
CA ASN A 273 4.73 -17.91 -40.10
C ASN A 273 5.76 -16.92 -39.53
N TRP A 274 5.31 -15.92 -38.75
CA TRP A 274 6.22 -15.00 -38.07
C TRP A 274 7.06 -15.73 -37.03
N VAL A 275 6.45 -16.56 -36.18
CA VAL A 275 7.17 -17.36 -35.18
C VAL A 275 8.19 -18.29 -35.85
N GLU A 276 7.83 -18.96 -36.94
CA GLU A 276 8.76 -19.80 -37.70
C GLU A 276 9.97 -19.02 -38.19
N ALA A 277 9.77 -17.79 -38.68
CA ALA A 277 10.86 -16.92 -39.12
C ALA A 277 11.75 -16.48 -37.93
N VAL A 278 11.14 -16.07 -36.81
CA VAL A 278 11.89 -15.66 -35.60
C VAL A 278 12.75 -16.80 -35.07
N VAL A 279 12.21 -18.02 -34.99
CA VAL A 279 12.92 -19.20 -34.50
C VAL A 279 14.01 -19.67 -35.48
N ALA A 280 13.82 -19.46 -36.78
CA ALA A 280 14.81 -19.84 -37.79
C ALA A 280 16.06 -18.96 -37.75
N ASP A 281 15.91 -17.68 -37.40
CA ASP A 281 17.03 -16.75 -37.25
C ASP A 281 17.61 -16.80 -35.83
N LYS A 282 18.73 -17.51 -35.69
CA LYS A 282 19.42 -17.72 -34.42
C LYS A 282 19.94 -16.42 -33.80
N ALA A 283 20.18 -15.39 -34.61
CA ALA A 283 20.63 -14.08 -34.13
C ALA A 283 19.61 -13.44 -33.16
N ASN A 284 18.33 -13.82 -33.25
CA ASN A 284 17.30 -13.39 -32.31
C ASN A 284 17.52 -13.91 -30.87
N PHE A 285 18.42 -14.87 -30.67
CA PHE A 285 18.68 -15.51 -29.37
C PHE A 285 20.14 -15.39 -28.92
N GLU A 286 21.06 -15.19 -29.87
CA GLU A 286 22.49 -15.03 -29.58
C GLU A 286 22.76 -13.83 -28.65
N GLY A 287 23.64 -14.03 -27.67
CA GLY A 287 24.02 -13.00 -26.70
C GLY A 287 22.96 -12.66 -25.64
N LYS A 288 21.73 -13.18 -25.73
CA LYS A 288 20.71 -12.95 -24.70
C LYS A 288 20.98 -13.79 -23.45
N PRO A 289 20.74 -13.26 -22.23
CA PRO A 289 20.72 -14.06 -21.02
C PRO A 289 19.77 -15.26 -21.14
N THR A 290 20.10 -16.38 -20.49
CA THR A 290 19.30 -17.63 -20.50
C THR A 290 17.83 -17.38 -20.19
N ARG A 291 17.55 -16.53 -19.21
CA ARG A 291 16.19 -16.15 -18.82
C ARG A 291 15.45 -15.46 -19.96
N ASP A 292 16.09 -14.52 -20.66
CA ASP A 292 15.49 -13.76 -21.76
C ASP A 292 15.24 -14.64 -22.99
N GLN A 293 16.12 -15.62 -23.24
CA GLN A 293 15.86 -16.64 -24.25
C GLN A 293 14.61 -17.45 -23.89
N ALA A 294 14.49 -17.90 -22.64
CA ALA A 294 13.35 -18.68 -22.19
C ALA A 294 12.03 -17.89 -22.26
N THR A 295 12.02 -16.62 -21.84
CA THR A 295 10.80 -15.79 -21.90
C THR A 295 10.37 -15.52 -23.34
N LEU A 296 11.32 -15.24 -24.25
CA LEU A 296 11.03 -15.10 -25.68
C LEU A 296 10.45 -16.40 -26.26
N LEU A 297 11.08 -17.55 -26.00
CA LEU A 297 10.60 -18.85 -26.49
C LEU A 297 9.19 -19.18 -25.97
N ASN A 298 8.90 -18.88 -24.71
CA ASN A 298 7.54 -19.02 -24.18
C ASN A 298 6.55 -18.09 -24.88
N ARG A 299 6.92 -16.83 -25.17
CA ARG A 299 6.05 -15.92 -25.93
C ARG A 299 5.76 -16.46 -27.33
N LEU A 300 6.76 -17.01 -28.01
CA LEU A 300 6.60 -17.63 -29.33
C LEU A 300 5.65 -18.84 -29.28
N LEU A 301 5.71 -19.65 -28.21
CA LEU A 301 4.81 -20.78 -28.00
C LEU A 301 3.37 -20.36 -27.67
N VAL A 302 3.16 -19.19 -27.06
CA VAL A 302 1.81 -18.60 -26.88
C VAL A 302 1.24 -18.14 -28.23
N LEU A 303 2.06 -17.50 -29.07
CA LEU A 303 1.63 -17.02 -30.40
C LEU A 303 1.39 -18.14 -31.40
N ALA A 304 2.22 -19.18 -31.37
CA ALA A 304 2.12 -20.36 -32.23
C ALA A 304 2.19 -21.66 -31.39
N PRO A 305 1.06 -22.04 -30.75
CA PRO A 305 1.00 -23.28 -29.97
C PRO A 305 1.40 -24.48 -30.83
N GLY A 306 2.30 -25.32 -30.29
CA GLY A 306 2.80 -26.52 -30.97
C GLY A 306 3.99 -26.30 -31.91
N ASN A 307 4.62 -25.13 -31.93
CA ASN A 307 5.86 -24.94 -32.69
C ASN A 307 6.98 -25.83 -32.12
N ALA A 308 7.30 -26.93 -32.81
CA ALA A 308 8.24 -27.94 -32.34
C ALA A 308 9.67 -27.41 -32.17
N LYS A 309 10.10 -26.46 -33.01
CA LYS A 309 11.45 -25.86 -32.91
C LYS A 309 11.56 -24.96 -31.67
N ALA A 310 10.57 -24.11 -31.43
CA ALA A 310 10.53 -23.26 -30.23
C ALA A 310 10.46 -24.12 -28.95
N LEU A 311 9.67 -25.20 -28.97
CA LEU A 311 9.56 -26.13 -27.84
C LEU A 311 10.89 -26.83 -27.56
N ALA A 312 11.52 -27.42 -28.58
CA ALA A 312 12.83 -28.07 -28.42
C ALA A 312 13.89 -27.08 -27.93
N ALA A 313 13.86 -25.84 -28.43
CA ALA A 313 14.78 -24.80 -27.99
C ALA A 313 14.58 -24.41 -26.53
N LEU A 314 13.33 -24.31 -26.08
CA LEU A 314 13.02 -24.01 -24.68
C LEU A 314 13.50 -25.13 -23.75
N GLU A 315 13.31 -26.39 -24.13
CA GLU A 315 13.77 -27.54 -23.35
C GLU A 315 15.32 -27.62 -23.30
N ASN A 316 16.01 -27.21 -24.36
CA ASN A 316 17.47 -27.04 -24.32
C ASN A 316 17.89 -25.96 -23.32
N VAL A 317 17.25 -24.78 -23.35
CA VAL A 317 17.53 -23.67 -22.43
C VAL A 317 17.29 -24.07 -20.97
N LYS A 318 16.17 -24.76 -20.68
CA LYS A 318 15.87 -25.29 -19.34
C LYS A 318 16.89 -26.32 -18.85
N ALA A 319 17.47 -27.10 -19.77
CA ALA A 319 18.55 -28.03 -19.47
C ALA A 319 19.94 -27.38 -19.35
N GLY A 320 20.03 -26.04 -19.40
CA GLY A 320 21.30 -25.32 -19.35
C GLY A 320 22.14 -25.44 -20.61
N ARG A 321 21.55 -25.82 -21.74
CA ARG A 321 22.19 -25.96 -23.05
C ARG A 321 21.90 -24.76 -23.95
N ASN A 322 22.68 -24.61 -25.01
CA ASN A 322 22.37 -23.65 -26.07
C ASN A 322 21.00 -23.98 -26.70
N ALA A 323 20.16 -22.97 -26.89
CA ALA A 323 18.79 -23.12 -27.37
C ALA A 323 18.69 -24.00 -28.64
N PHE A 324 19.57 -23.80 -29.61
CA PHE A 324 19.55 -24.55 -30.88
C PHE A 324 20.65 -25.63 -30.99
N ASP A 325 21.10 -26.18 -29.87
CA ASP A 325 21.98 -27.35 -29.86
C ASP A 325 21.24 -28.55 -30.49
N PRO A 326 21.78 -29.17 -31.57
CA PRO A 326 21.17 -30.34 -32.19
C PRO A 326 21.08 -31.57 -31.27
N GLY A 327 21.72 -31.53 -30.10
CA GLY A 327 21.80 -32.65 -29.17
C GLY A 327 22.71 -33.76 -29.68
N LYS A 328 23.23 -34.61 -28.78
CA LYS A 328 23.89 -35.85 -29.20
C LYS A 328 22.85 -36.75 -29.86
N LYS A 329 22.96 -36.95 -31.19
CA LYS A 329 22.26 -38.06 -31.86
C LYS A 329 22.61 -39.35 -31.10
N PRO A 330 21.64 -40.22 -30.78
CA PRO A 330 21.98 -41.55 -30.30
C PRO A 330 22.91 -42.19 -31.32
N SER A 331 24.12 -42.55 -30.90
CA SER A 331 25.08 -43.24 -31.74
C SER A 331 24.39 -44.48 -32.27
N ARG A 332 24.18 -44.54 -33.60
CA ARG A 332 23.82 -45.81 -34.25
C ARG A 332 24.85 -46.82 -33.79
N LYS A 333 24.43 -47.81 -32.99
CA LYS A 333 25.22 -49.04 -32.82
C LYS A 333 25.39 -49.60 -34.22
N VAL A 334 26.59 -49.39 -34.77
CA VAL A 334 27.06 -50.16 -35.93
C VAL A 334 27.20 -51.57 -35.40
N GLY A 335 26.36 -52.47 -35.90
CA GLY A 335 26.42 -53.88 -35.56
C GLY A 335 27.80 -54.45 -35.86
N ARG A 336 28.28 -55.26 -34.94
CA ARG A 336 29.15 -56.40 -35.22
C ARG A 336 28.52 -57.61 -34.56
#